data_AF-A0A419XBT7-F1
#
_entry.id   AF-A0A419XBT7-F1
#
_cell.length_a   1.000
_cell.length_b   1.000
_cell.length_c   1.000
_cell.angle_alpha   90.00
_cell.angle_beta   90.00
_cell.angle_gamma   90.00
#
_symmetry.space_group_name_H-M   'P 1'
#
loop_
_entity.id
_entity.type
_entity.pdbx_description
1 polymer ?
#
loop_
_entity_poly.entity_id
_entity_poly.type
_entity_poly.pdbx_seq_one_letter_code
_entity_poly.pdbx_strand_id
1 'polypeptide(L)' 'MFIDEQGGDDVKLLGIYSSEAAAEERMRSARLLPGFADEPDCFRIGEYDLDEDDWTEGFVPVPI' A
#
# COMPACT_ATOMS: atom_id res chain seq x y z
N MET A 1 -5.05 -3.88 8.67
CA MET A 1 -3.92 -2.94 8.80
C MET A 1 -4.49 -1.51 8.76
N PHE A 2 -4.48 -0.76 9.86
CA PHE A 2 -4.94 0.64 9.81
C PHE A 2 -3.80 1.51 9.28
N ILE A 3 -4.05 2.21 8.17
CA ILE A 3 -3.20 3.28 7.65
C ILE A 3 -3.92 4.56 8.07
N ASP A 4 -3.30 5.37 8.92
CA ASP A 4 -3.87 6.62 9.37
C ASP A 4 -3.63 7.71 8.31
N GLU A 5 -4.52 7.79 7.33
CA GLU A 5 -4.51 8.83 6.28
C GLU A 5 -4.71 10.26 6.82
N GLN A 6 -4.86 10.43 8.14
CA GLN A 6 -5.10 11.73 8.80
C GLN A 6 -3.91 12.71 8.69
N GLY A 7 -2.73 12.24 8.27
CA GLY A 7 -1.53 13.07 8.06
C GLY A 7 -1.38 13.66 6.66
N GLY A 8 -2.24 13.31 5.70
CA GLY A 8 -2.05 13.66 4.28
C GLY A 8 -1.05 12.75 3.55
N ASP A 9 -0.71 11.61 4.15
CA ASP A 9 0.12 10.59 3.51
C ASP A 9 -0.76 9.76 2.55
N ASP A 10 -0.63 10.06 1.25
CA ASP A 10 -1.31 9.33 0.17
C ASP A 10 -0.61 8.00 -0.04
N VAL A 11 -1.01 6.99 0.74
CA VAL A 11 -0.43 5.64 0.65
C VAL A 11 -0.86 4.99 -0.64
N LYS A 12 0.13 4.55 -1.42
CA LYS A 12 -0.09 3.90 -2.72
C LYS A 12 0.12 2.39 -2.59
N LEU A 13 -0.84 1.62 -3.12
CA LEU A 13 -0.70 0.18 -3.24
C LEU A 13 0.36 -0.15 -4.32
N LEU A 14 1.45 -0.77 -3.89
CA LEU A 14 2.49 -1.23 -4.82
C LEU A 14 2.14 -2.59 -5.46
N GLY A 15 1.49 -3.48 -4.71
CA GLY A 15 1.07 -4.81 -5.16
C GLY A 15 0.61 -5.71 -4.02
N ILE A 16 -0.13 -6.77 -4.39
CA ILE A 16 -0.57 -7.84 -3.49
C ILE A 16 0.12 -9.13 -3.92
N TYR A 17 0.65 -9.89 -2.96
CA TYR A 17 1.45 -11.09 -3.21
C TYR A 17 0.89 -12.26 -2.40
N SER A 18 0.95 -13.46 -2.96
CA SER A 18 0.47 -14.69 -2.31
C SER A 18 1.37 -15.21 -1.19
N SER A 19 2.53 -14.57 -0.96
CA SER A 19 3.44 -14.91 0.13
C SER A 19 4.24 -13.69 0.58
N GLU A 20 4.62 -13.70 1.85
CA GLU A 20 5.46 -12.67 2.47
C GLU A 20 6.80 -12.53 1.73
N ALA A 21 7.47 -13.64 1.43
CA ALA A 21 8.76 -13.63 0.73
C ALA A 21 8.70 -12.94 -0.65
N ALA A 22 7.61 -13.12 -1.40
CA ALA A 22 7.40 -12.44 -2.68
C ALA A 22 7.18 -10.93 -2.49
N ALA A 23 6.47 -10.53 -1.42
CA ALA A 23 6.28 -9.13 -1.07
C ALA A 23 7.60 -8.46 -0.64
N GLU A 24 8.42 -9.14 0.16
CA GLU A 24 9.75 -8.68 0.57
C GLU A 24 10.69 -8.50 -0.62
N GLU A 25 10.73 -9.47 -1.54
CA GLU A 25 11.52 -9.37 -2.77
C GLU A 25 11.08 -8.18 -3.62
N ARG A 26 9.77 -7.98 -3.77
CA ARG A 26 9.24 -6.82 -4.49
C ARG A 26 9.68 -5.52 -3.81
N MET A 27 9.52 -5.42 -2.50
CA MET A 27 9.85 -4.23 -1.72
C MET A 27 11.33 -3.88 -1.87
N ARG A 28 12.22 -4.86 -1.67
CA ARG A 28 13.67 -4.70 -1.84
C ARG A 28 14.03 -4.16 -3.22
N SER A 29 13.36 -4.65 -4.26
CA SER A 29 13.58 -4.19 -5.63
C SER A 29 12.97 -2.80 -5.90
N ALA A 30 11.84 -2.47 -5.26
CA ALA A 30 11.18 -1.17 -5.39
C ALA A 30 12.02 -0.04 -4.80
N ARG A 31 12.65 -0.27 -3.64
CA ARG A 31 13.53 0.69 -2.97
C ARG A 31 14.72 1.17 -3.81
N LEU A 32 15.02 0.51 -4.94
CA LEU A 32 16.10 0.89 -5.84
C LEU A 32 15.61 1.73 -7.04
N LEU A 33 14.29 1.91 -7.19
CA LEU A 33 13.73 2.67 -8.31
C LEU A 33 13.91 4.18 -8.10
N PRO A 34 14.08 4.97 -9.18
CA PRO A 34 14.15 6.43 -9.07
C PRO A 34 12.93 7.02 -8.34
N GLY A 35 13.15 7.99 -7.46
CA GLY A 35 12.13 8.57 -6.58
C GLY A 35 11.84 7.71 -5.34
N PHE A 36 11.78 6.38 -5.48
CA PHE A 36 11.60 5.47 -4.34
C PHE A 36 12.86 5.31 -3.50
N ALA A 37 14.04 5.37 -4.13
CA ALA A 37 15.32 5.32 -3.44
C ALA A 37 15.58 6.53 -2.55
N ASP A 38 14.88 7.64 -2.77
CA ASP A 38 15.00 8.85 -1.95
C ASP A 38 14.28 8.71 -0.59
N GLU A 39 13.32 7.78 -0.49
CA GLU A 39 12.51 7.52 0.71
C GLU A 39 12.43 6.01 1.03
N PRO A 40 13.56 5.36 1.38
CA PRO A 40 13.63 3.90 1.51
C PRO A 40 12.82 3.33 2.68
N ASP A 41 12.48 4.16 3.68
CA ASP A 41 11.74 3.74 4.88
C ASP A 41 10.21 3.84 4.71
N CYS A 42 9.73 4.44 3.62
CA CYS A 42 8.30 4.63 3.32
C CYS A 42 7.63 3.40 2.68
N PHE A 43 8.08 2.19 3.04
CA PHE A 43 7.54 0.93 2.53
C PHE A 43 7.03 0.05 3.66
N ARG A 44 5.84 -0.52 3.50
CA ARG A 44 5.23 -1.44 4.48
C ARG A 44 4.63 -2.67 3.81
N ILE A 45 4.77 -3.84 4.46
CA ILE A 45 4.06 -5.08 4.12
C ILE A 45 2.97 -5.31 5.15
N GLY A 46 1.81 -5.72 4.66
CA GLY A 46 0.66 -6.09 5.47
C GLY A 46 0.01 -7.36 4.97
N GLU A 47 -0.54 -8.12 5.90
CA GLU A 47 -1.47 -9.20 5.58
C GLU A 47 -2.80 -8.61 5.09
N TYR A 48 -3.42 -9.33 4.16
CA TYR A 48 -4.65 -8.94 3.48
C TYR A 48 -5.43 -10.21 3.14
N ASP A 49 -6.70 -10.26 3.54
CA ASP A 49 -7.59 -11.38 3.24
C ASP A 49 -8.12 -11.26 1.81
N LEU A 50 -8.10 -12.37 1.07
CA LEU A 50 -8.58 -12.41 -0.31
C LEU A 50 -10.06 -12.78 -0.34
N ASP A 51 -10.72 -12.40 -1.43
CA ASP A 51 -12.15 -12.67 -1.67
C ASP A 51 -13.10 -11.99 -0.67
N GLU A 52 -12.65 -10.87 -0.07
CA GLU A 52 -13.46 -10.00 0.79
C GLU A 52 -13.65 -8.61 0.19
N ASP A 53 -14.79 -7.99 0.49
CA ASP A 53 -15.10 -6.61 0.10
C ASP A 53 -14.69 -5.66 1.23
N ASP A 54 -13.60 -4.91 1.05
CA ASP A 54 -13.15 -3.92 2.04
C ASP A 54 -13.96 -2.62 2.02
N TRP A 55 -14.40 -2.19 0.85
CA TRP A 55 -15.11 -0.92 0.68
C TRP A 55 -16.58 -1.13 0.40
N THR A 56 -17.29 -1.60 1.43
CA THR A 56 -18.72 -1.93 1.34
C THR A 56 -19.63 -0.70 1.28
N GLU A 57 -19.16 0.46 1.74
CA GLU A 57 -19.94 1.69 1.86
C GLU A 57 -20.07 2.46 0.52
N GLY A 58 -19.16 2.22 -0.42
CA GLY A 58 -19.09 2.90 -1.70
C GLY A 58 -18.50 4.32 -1.65
N PHE A 59 -18.33 4.94 -2.82
CA PHE A 59 -17.71 6.27 -2.95
C PHE A 59 -18.68 7.41 -2.68
N VAL A 60 -18.29 8.31 -1.78
CA VAL A 60 -18.98 9.60 -1.57
C VAL A 60 -18.20 10.71 -2.27
N PRO A 61 -18.74 11.32 -3.34
CA PRO A 61 -18.09 12.44 -3.98
C PRO A 61 -18.14 13.70 -3.10
N VAL A 62 -17.03 14.44 -3.05
CA VAL A 62 -17.03 15.77 -2.45
C VAL A 62 -17.84 16.71 -3.36
N PRO A 63 -18.85 17.44 -2.83
CA PRO A 63 -19.61 18.39 -3.62
C PRO A 63 -18.70 19.50 -4.17
N ILE A 64 -18.93 19.85 -5.44
CA ILE A 64 -18.31 20.99 -6.14
C ILE A 64 -18.94 22.32 -5.74
#